data_AF-A0A3D9D9U1-F1
#
_entry.id   AF-A0A3D9D9U1-F1
#
_cell.length_a   1.000
_cell.length_b   1.000
_cell.length_c   1.000
_cell.angle_alpha   90.00
_cell.angle_beta   90.00
_cell.angle_gamma   90.00
#
_symmetry.space_group_name_H-M   'P 1'
#
loop_
_entity.id
_entity.type
_entity.pdbx_description
1 polymer ?
#
loop_
_entity_poly.entity_id
_entity_poly.type
_entity_poly.pdbx_seq_one_letter_code
_entity_poly.pdbx_strand_id
1 'polypeptide(L)'
;MGNLSSYLPGQLLLALPAYLLGNVGYLQVAAFLLFSYAVLLEFKNNLIRFTAILMLGISLSYIYEAVCKSDFISSFIFVAAFILFWHSKFKGNYFQKPVLLGVCLGVLFLTRSVAVIPLIIFFLKPFLVTGINHKIKTAAAFVLTVAILLLSVFFSAKNLDYIIQHNPLTLQGQSNTFVMLCFLGAALFMSFYVRTINDVFYFSAYIVFLVMLSFVLEKYLLFGLDFQHNLFSTTYLAACLPFSIIAYCFSVQKEIKIDEKV
;
A
#
# COMPACT_ATOMS: atom_id res chain seq x y z
N MET A 1 -28.34 -4.13 0.64
CA MET A 1 -28.63 -3.21 1.76
C MET A 1 -27.73 -3.65 2.91
N GLY A 2 -26.70 -2.97 3.38
CA GLY A 2 -26.15 -1.64 3.14
C GLY A 2 -25.22 -1.40 4.33
N ASN A 3 -24.27 -2.32 4.57
CA ASN A 3 -23.25 -2.09 5.58
C ASN A 3 -22.50 -0.83 5.14
N LEU A 4 -22.37 0.11 6.07
CA LEU A 4 -21.66 1.37 5.87
C LEU A 4 -20.36 1.08 5.12
N SER A 5 -20.25 1.64 3.92
CA SER A 5 -19.03 1.54 3.12
C SER A 5 -17.95 2.29 3.90
N SER A 6 -17.17 1.55 4.69
CA SER A 6 -16.02 2.09 5.42
C SER A 6 -14.87 2.46 4.47
N TYR A 7 -15.02 2.29 3.15
CA TYR A 7 -13.96 2.52 2.17
C TYR A 7 -13.47 3.97 2.14
N LEU A 8 -12.16 4.16 2.21
CA LEU A 8 -11.56 5.42 1.79
C LEU A 8 -11.77 5.59 0.27
N PRO A 9 -11.98 6.83 -0.20
CA PRO A 9 -12.40 7.09 -1.58
C PRO A 9 -11.36 6.71 -2.63
N GLY A 10 -10.08 6.65 -2.29
CA GLY A 10 -9.04 6.14 -3.19
C GLY A 10 -9.20 4.64 -3.46
N GLN A 11 -9.51 3.86 -2.43
CA GLN A 11 -9.81 2.43 -2.58
C GLN A 11 -11.09 2.22 -3.41
N LEU A 12 -12.12 3.03 -3.16
CA LEU A 12 -13.36 2.98 -3.94
C LEU A 12 -13.11 3.29 -5.42
N LEU A 13 -12.27 4.28 -5.72
CA LEU A 13 -11.89 4.62 -7.10
C LEU A 13 -11.19 3.44 -7.80
N LEU A 14 -10.28 2.75 -7.10
CA LEU A 14 -9.60 1.57 -7.65
C LEU A 14 -10.54 0.37 -7.83
N ALA A 15 -11.54 0.23 -6.96
CA ALA A 15 -12.55 -0.81 -7.03
C ALA A 15 -13.67 -0.51 -8.05
N LEU A 16 -13.87 0.75 -8.44
CA LEU A 16 -14.96 1.18 -9.32
C LEU A 16 -15.07 0.36 -10.62
N PRO A 17 -13.98 0.07 -11.36
CA PRO A 17 -14.08 -0.74 -12.56
C PRO A 17 -14.60 -2.16 -12.26
N ALA A 18 -14.19 -2.77 -11.16
CA ALA A 18 -14.66 -4.09 -10.74
C ALA A 18 -16.14 -4.07 -10.32
N TYR A 19 -16.58 -3.00 -9.66
CA TYR A 19 -18.00 -2.77 -9.35
C TYR A 19 -18.85 -2.62 -10.61
N LEU A 20 -18.37 -1.86 -11.61
CA LEU A 20 -19.07 -1.67 -12.89
C LEU A 20 -19.16 -2.97 -13.71
N LEU A 21 -18.17 -3.87 -13.58
CA LEU A 21 -18.20 -5.22 -14.16
C LEU A 21 -19.11 -6.20 -13.38
N GLY A 22 -19.75 -5.76 -12.29
CA GLY A 22 -20.70 -6.55 -11.51
C GLY A 22 -20.06 -7.52 -10.51
N ASN A 23 -18.72 -7.54 -10.36
CA ASN A 23 -18.04 -8.42 -9.40
C ASN A 23 -16.78 -7.80 -8.82
N VAL A 24 -16.82 -7.50 -7.51
CA VAL A 24 -15.70 -6.93 -6.75
C VAL A 24 -14.45 -7.82 -6.77
N GLY A 25 -14.63 -9.14 -6.97
CA GLY A 25 -13.54 -10.12 -7.12
C GLY A 25 -12.54 -9.79 -8.24
N TYR A 26 -12.94 -8.98 -9.22
CA TYR A 26 -12.04 -8.53 -10.28
C TYR A 26 -10.95 -7.56 -9.78
N LEU A 27 -11.13 -6.94 -8.60
CA LEU A 27 -10.12 -6.08 -8.00
C LEU A 27 -8.84 -6.86 -7.65
N GLN A 28 -8.99 -8.08 -7.12
CA GLN A 28 -7.88 -8.95 -6.74
C GLN A 28 -7.13 -9.44 -7.98
N VAL A 29 -7.86 -9.73 -9.05
CA VAL A 29 -7.27 -10.08 -10.36
C VAL A 29 -6.48 -8.88 -10.91
N ALA A 30 -7.07 -7.68 -10.89
CA ALA A 30 -6.40 -6.46 -11.34
C ALA A 30 -5.13 -6.17 -10.53
N ALA A 31 -5.19 -6.31 -9.20
CA ALA A 31 -4.03 -6.14 -8.32
C ALA A 31 -2.92 -7.14 -8.65
N PHE A 32 -3.25 -8.41 -8.88
CA PHE A 32 -2.28 -9.44 -9.24
C PHE A 32 -1.65 -9.23 -10.62
N LEU A 33 -2.45 -8.84 -11.62
CA LEU A 33 -1.93 -8.50 -12.94
C LEU A 33 -1.00 -7.29 -12.88
N LEU A 34 -1.37 -6.27 -12.12
CA LEU A 34 -0.55 -5.08 -11.92
C LEU A 34 0.76 -5.39 -11.18
N PHE A 35 0.72 -6.24 -10.15
CA PHE A 35 1.93 -6.75 -9.48
C PHE A 35 2.84 -7.49 -10.47
N SER A 36 2.26 -8.43 -11.22
CA SER A 36 2.99 -9.23 -12.22
C SER A 36 3.64 -8.32 -13.26
N TYR A 37 2.92 -7.34 -13.77
CA TYR A 37 3.43 -6.35 -14.72
C TYR A 37 4.58 -5.53 -14.13
N ALA A 38 4.46 -5.04 -12.89
CA ALA A 38 5.52 -4.29 -12.23
C ALA A 38 6.80 -5.13 -12.03
N VAL A 39 6.65 -6.41 -11.67
CA VAL A 39 7.77 -7.36 -11.57
C VAL A 39 8.45 -7.59 -12.92
N LEU A 40 7.67 -7.78 -13.99
CA LEU A 40 8.20 -8.00 -15.34
C LEU A 40 9.01 -6.80 -15.85
N LEU A 41 8.60 -5.59 -15.49
CA LEU A 41 9.30 -4.36 -15.85
C LEU A 41 10.64 -4.22 -15.13
N GLU A 42 10.69 -4.48 -13.82
CA GLU A 42 11.90 -4.22 -13.03
C GLU A 42 12.96 -5.34 -13.15
N PHE A 43 12.54 -6.59 -13.00
CA PHE A 43 13.46 -7.72 -13.00
C PHE A 43 13.68 -8.19 -14.44
N LYS A 44 14.91 -8.51 -14.83
CA LYS A 44 15.23 -9.07 -16.16
C LYS A 44 15.26 -10.60 -16.20
N ASN A 45 15.64 -11.23 -15.08
CA ASN A 45 15.77 -12.67 -14.98
C ASN A 45 14.39 -13.34 -14.93
N ASN A 46 14.15 -14.29 -15.83
CA ASN A 46 12.88 -15.00 -15.95
C ASN A 46 12.56 -15.87 -14.72
N LEU A 47 13.55 -16.45 -14.05
CA LEU A 47 13.34 -17.21 -12.82
C LEU A 47 12.86 -16.31 -11.70
N ILE A 48 13.49 -15.14 -11.51
CA ILE A 48 13.06 -14.17 -10.47
C ILE A 48 11.62 -13.71 -10.73
N ARG A 49 11.30 -13.37 -11.99
CA ARG A 49 9.94 -12.98 -12.39
C ARG A 49 8.92 -14.07 -12.08
N PHE A 50 9.21 -15.30 -12.50
CA PHE A 50 8.34 -16.45 -12.29
C PHE A 50 8.15 -16.71 -10.80
N THR A 51 9.23 -16.76 -10.02
CA THR A 51 9.18 -16.97 -8.56
C THR A 51 8.34 -15.91 -7.86
N ALA A 52 8.50 -14.62 -8.20
CA ALA A 52 7.71 -13.54 -7.59
C ALA A 52 6.21 -13.70 -7.84
N ILE A 53 5.82 -13.98 -9.09
CA ILE A 53 4.42 -14.15 -9.50
C ILE A 53 3.84 -15.41 -8.83
N LEU A 54 4.60 -16.49 -8.80
CA LEU A 54 4.22 -17.74 -8.17
C LEU A 54 4.03 -17.60 -6.66
N MET A 55 4.97 -16.92 -5.98
CA MET A 55 4.90 -16.68 -4.53
C MET A 55 3.64 -15.91 -4.15
N LEU A 56 3.26 -14.88 -4.91
CA LEU A 56 2.02 -14.15 -4.64
C LEU A 56 0.80 -15.03 -4.97
N GLY A 57 0.79 -15.69 -6.12
CA GLY A 57 -0.36 -16.44 -6.62
C GLY A 57 -0.72 -17.68 -5.79
N ILE A 58 0.27 -18.36 -5.23
CA ILE A 58 0.08 -19.54 -4.37
C ILE A 58 -0.06 -19.15 -2.89
N SER A 59 0.22 -17.89 -2.52
CA SER A 59 0.11 -17.49 -1.11
C SER A 59 -1.31 -17.68 -0.59
N LEU A 60 -1.43 -18.37 0.55
CA LEU A 60 -2.72 -18.62 1.19
C LEU A 60 -3.46 -17.32 1.48
N SER A 61 -2.72 -16.26 1.83
CA SER A 61 -3.28 -14.93 2.09
C SER A 61 -3.91 -14.30 0.85
N TYR A 62 -3.28 -14.40 -0.33
CA TYR A 62 -3.86 -13.89 -1.56
C TYR A 62 -5.06 -14.73 -2.01
N ILE A 63 -4.97 -16.06 -1.91
CA ILE A 63 -6.08 -16.98 -2.24
C ILE A 63 -7.29 -16.68 -1.34
N TYR A 64 -7.07 -16.51 -0.04
CA TYR A 64 -8.13 -16.13 0.90
C TYR A 64 -8.81 -14.82 0.48
N GLU A 65 -8.04 -13.78 0.16
CA GLU A 65 -8.60 -12.50 -0.27
C GLU A 65 -9.40 -12.61 -1.59
N ALA A 66 -8.93 -13.42 -2.54
CA ALA A 66 -9.63 -13.66 -3.80
C ALA A 66 -10.95 -14.41 -3.60
N VAL A 67 -10.96 -15.43 -2.73
CA VAL A 67 -12.16 -16.23 -2.41
C VAL A 67 -13.16 -15.41 -1.59
N CYS A 68 -12.69 -14.70 -0.57
CA CYS A 68 -13.55 -13.88 0.30
C CYS A 68 -13.94 -12.53 -0.32
N LYS A 69 -13.43 -12.21 -1.53
CA LYS A 69 -13.59 -10.91 -2.19
C LYS A 69 -13.20 -9.73 -1.29
N SER A 70 -12.19 -9.95 -0.45
CA SER A 70 -11.64 -8.93 0.46
C SER A 70 -10.67 -8.04 -0.28
N ASP A 71 -10.70 -6.75 0.03
CA ASP A 71 -9.91 -5.72 -0.64
C ASP A 71 -8.69 -5.29 0.19
N PHE A 72 -8.42 -5.97 1.30
CA PHE A 72 -7.40 -5.59 2.27
C PHE A 72 -5.98 -5.68 1.70
N ILE A 73 -5.58 -6.82 1.17
CA ILE A 73 -4.22 -7.00 0.62
C ILE A 73 -4.04 -6.20 -0.68
N SER A 74 -5.13 -5.97 -1.42
CA SER A 74 -5.10 -5.25 -2.70
C SER A 74 -4.48 -3.85 -2.57
N SER A 75 -4.78 -3.10 -1.50
CA SER A 75 -4.21 -1.77 -1.25
C SER A 75 -2.68 -1.82 -1.11
N PHE A 76 -2.15 -2.83 -0.43
CA PHE A 76 -0.71 -3.01 -0.27
C PHE A 76 -0.04 -3.48 -1.57
N ILE A 77 -0.71 -4.33 -2.35
CA ILE A 77 -0.25 -4.72 -3.68
C ILE A 77 -0.15 -3.50 -4.60
N PHE A 78 -1.18 -2.63 -4.61
CA PHE A 78 -1.18 -1.40 -5.41
C PHE A 78 -0.01 -0.49 -5.05
N VAL A 79 0.26 -0.29 -3.75
CA VAL A 79 1.39 0.52 -3.30
C VAL A 79 2.74 -0.11 -3.67
N ALA A 80 2.93 -1.41 -3.41
CA ALA A 80 4.17 -2.11 -3.72
C ALA A 80 4.48 -2.07 -5.22
N ALA A 81 3.48 -2.39 -6.05
CA ALA A 81 3.60 -2.34 -7.49
C ALA A 81 3.82 -0.91 -8.01
N PHE A 82 3.17 0.10 -7.42
CA PHE A 82 3.40 1.50 -7.76
C PHE A 82 4.84 1.92 -7.47
N ILE A 83 5.37 1.60 -6.29
CA ILE A 83 6.77 1.92 -5.93
C ILE A 83 7.73 1.27 -6.93
N LEU A 84 7.52 -0.01 -7.26
CA LEU A 84 8.36 -0.76 -8.17
C LEU A 84 8.30 -0.18 -9.60
N PHE A 85 7.09 0.06 -10.11
CA PHE A 85 6.86 0.67 -11.42
C PHE A 85 7.47 2.08 -11.51
N TRP A 86 7.26 2.91 -10.49
CA TRP A 86 7.76 4.29 -10.46
C TRP A 86 9.28 4.32 -10.40
N HIS A 87 9.88 3.44 -9.60
CA HIS A 87 11.33 3.27 -9.56
C HIS A 87 11.89 2.89 -10.93
N SER A 88 11.28 1.90 -11.59
CA SER A 88 11.74 1.40 -12.89
C SER A 88 11.71 2.47 -13.98
N LYS A 89 10.64 3.29 -14.01
CA LYS A 89 10.42 4.29 -15.07
C LYS A 89 11.14 5.63 -14.85
N PHE A 90 11.28 6.07 -13.60
CA PHE A 90 11.79 7.40 -13.25
C PHE A 90 13.08 7.34 -12.43
N LYS A 91 13.87 6.27 -12.60
CA LYS A 91 15.16 6.10 -11.94
C LYS A 91 16.07 7.30 -12.19
N GLY A 92 16.57 7.91 -11.12
CA GLY A 92 17.42 9.10 -11.15
C GLY A 92 16.69 10.43 -10.92
N ASN A 93 15.43 10.55 -11.32
CA ASN A 93 14.59 11.70 -10.98
C ASN A 93 13.12 11.30 -10.80
N TYR A 94 12.77 10.90 -9.58
CA TYR A 94 11.39 10.47 -9.25
C TYR A 94 10.35 11.58 -9.39
N PHE A 95 10.76 12.85 -9.39
CA PHE A 95 9.86 14.01 -9.47
C PHE A 95 9.79 14.62 -10.87
N GLN A 96 10.27 13.91 -11.90
CA GLN A 96 10.21 14.38 -13.28
C GLN A 96 8.78 14.69 -13.74
N LYS A 97 7.78 13.92 -13.28
CA LYS A 97 6.35 14.17 -13.53
C LYS A 97 5.61 14.49 -12.23
N PRO A 98 5.77 15.71 -11.68
CA PRO A 98 5.32 16.04 -10.32
C PRO A 98 3.80 16.02 -10.17
N VAL A 99 3.06 16.46 -11.19
CA VAL A 99 1.58 16.46 -11.17
C VAL A 99 1.04 15.03 -11.17
N LEU A 100 1.53 14.18 -12.08
CA LEU A 100 1.12 12.77 -12.14
C LEU A 100 1.46 12.04 -10.82
N LEU A 101 2.66 12.29 -10.28
CA LEU A 101 3.06 11.74 -8.99
C LEU A 101 2.10 12.17 -7.88
N GLY A 102 1.78 13.45 -7.78
CA GLY A 102 0.86 13.98 -6.78
C GLY A 102 -0.53 13.34 -6.87
N VAL A 103 -1.06 13.15 -8.07
CA VAL A 103 -2.34 12.44 -8.30
C VAL A 103 -2.25 10.98 -7.83
N CYS A 104 -1.24 10.23 -8.26
CA CYS A 104 -1.06 8.84 -7.85
C CYS A 104 -0.91 8.70 -6.34
N LEU A 105 -0.12 9.57 -5.71
CA LEU A 105 0.06 9.60 -4.25
C LEU A 105 -1.26 9.93 -3.54
N GLY A 106 -2.06 10.87 -4.07
CA GLY A 106 -3.36 11.23 -3.48
C GLY A 106 -4.35 10.08 -3.50
N VAL A 107 -4.42 9.34 -4.61
CA VAL A 107 -5.25 8.12 -4.72
C VAL A 107 -4.77 7.05 -3.75
N LEU A 108 -3.48 6.73 -3.76
CA LEU A 108 -2.91 5.66 -2.91
C LEU A 108 -2.98 6.00 -1.42
N PHE A 109 -2.81 7.26 -1.05
CA PHE A 109 -2.95 7.73 0.34
C PHE A 109 -4.35 7.48 0.89
N LEU A 110 -5.37 7.58 0.02
CA LEU A 110 -6.76 7.32 0.35
C LEU A 110 -7.18 5.88 0.03
N THR A 111 -6.25 4.93 -0.01
CA THR A 111 -6.60 3.49 -0.08
C THR A 111 -6.74 2.89 1.31
N ARG A 112 -5.67 2.92 2.11
CA ARG A 112 -5.64 2.55 3.53
C ARG A 112 -4.58 3.36 4.27
N SER A 113 -4.86 3.66 5.54
CA SER A 113 -3.99 4.44 6.44
C SER A 113 -2.56 3.88 6.55
N VAL A 114 -2.42 2.55 6.70
CA VAL A 114 -1.11 1.90 6.83
C VAL A 114 -0.34 1.84 5.50
N ALA A 115 -1.03 1.91 4.36
CA ALA A 115 -0.39 1.88 3.04
C ALA A 115 0.45 3.15 2.75
N VAL A 116 0.31 4.18 3.58
CA VAL A 116 1.11 5.42 3.54
C VAL A 116 2.57 5.17 3.97
N ILE A 117 2.82 4.21 4.84
CA ILE A 117 4.16 3.94 5.40
C ILE A 117 5.20 3.65 4.31
N PRO A 118 4.98 2.70 3.38
CA PRO A 118 5.90 2.47 2.27
C PRO A 118 6.14 3.70 1.38
N LEU A 119 5.10 4.51 1.15
CA LEU A 119 5.21 5.73 0.34
C LEU A 119 6.10 6.78 1.01
N ILE A 120 6.00 6.94 2.34
CA ILE A 120 6.88 7.80 3.13
C ILE A 120 8.32 7.33 3.00
N ILE A 121 8.58 6.05 3.25
CA ILE A 121 9.92 5.47 3.20
C ILE A 121 10.56 5.73 1.83
N PHE A 122 9.80 5.57 0.74
CA PHE A 122 10.29 5.74 -0.62
C PHE A 122 10.51 7.20 -1.04
N PHE A 123 9.54 8.09 -0.78
CA PHE A 123 9.54 9.43 -1.36
C PHE A 123 10.09 10.55 -0.46
N LEU A 124 10.13 10.38 0.87
CA LEU A 124 10.48 11.49 1.77
C LEU A 124 11.88 12.06 1.49
N LYS A 125 12.93 11.22 1.53
CA LYS A 125 14.29 11.68 1.25
C LYS A 125 14.45 12.28 -0.16
N PRO A 126 13.97 11.64 -1.25
CA PRO A 126 13.96 12.26 -2.58
C PRO A 126 13.16 13.58 -2.66
N PHE A 127 12.04 13.69 -1.95
CA PHE A 127 11.22 14.91 -1.91
C PHE A 127 11.96 16.07 -1.27
N LEU A 128 12.76 15.83 -0.22
CA LEU A 128 13.52 16.86 0.47
C LEU A 128 14.62 17.48 -0.41
N VAL A 129 15.27 16.68 -1.26
CA VAL A 129 16.36 17.12 -2.16
C VAL A 129 15.84 17.80 -3.44
N THR A 130 14.61 17.52 -3.82
CA THR A 130 14.00 18.02 -5.07
C THR A 130 13.87 19.56 -5.09
N GLY A 131 13.94 20.19 -6.26
CA GLY A 131 13.76 21.65 -6.38
C GLY A 131 12.34 22.13 -6.00
N ILE A 132 12.24 23.35 -5.46
CA ILE A 132 10.99 23.92 -4.90
C ILE A 132 9.80 23.86 -5.86
N ASN A 133 10.03 24.12 -7.15
CA ASN A 133 8.99 24.10 -8.18
C ASN A 133 8.33 22.73 -8.31
N HIS A 134 9.11 21.65 -8.28
CA HIS A 134 8.60 20.29 -8.36
C HIS A 134 7.91 19.87 -7.05
N LYS A 135 8.39 20.35 -5.89
CA LYS A 135 7.73 20.13 -4.60
C LYS A 135 6.33 20.75 -4.58
N ILE A 136 6.21 22.03 -4.94
CA ILE A 136 4.92 22.75 -4.96
C ILE A 136 3.95 22.07 -5.92
N LYS A 137 4.39 21.73 -7.15
CA LYS A 137 3.53 21.04 -8.13
C LYS A 137 3.03 19.69 -7.61
N THR A 138 3.90 18.91 -6.96
CA THR A 138 3.53 17.59 -6.40
C THR A 138 2.56 17.76 -5.23
N ALA A 139 2.87 18.67 -4.30
CA ALA A 139 2.03 18.92 -3.12
C ALA A 139 0.66 19.48 -3.51
N ALA A 140 0.60 20.43 -4.44
CA ALA A 140 -0.66 20.99 -4.93
C ALA A 140 -1.52 19.92 -5.61
N ALA A 141 -0.93 19.09 -6.48
CA ALA A 141 -1.65 17.99 -7.13
C ALA A 141 -2.12 16.93 -6.12
N PHE A 142 -1.31 16.61 -5.11
CA PHE A 142 -1.67 15.71 -4.02
C PHE A 142 -2.87 16.24 -3.22
N VAL A 143 -2.78 17.47 -2.72
CA VAL A 143 -3.85 18.11 -1.92
C VAL A 143 -5.14 18.21 -2.73
N LEU A 144 -5.05 18.63 -4.00
CA LEU A 144 -6.20 18.74 -4.88
C LEU A 144 -6.87 17.38 -5.12
N THR A 145 -6.08 16.32 -5.34
CA THR A 145 -6.60 14.96 -5.53
C THR A 145 -7.28 14.45 -4.26
N VAL A 146 -6.65 14.63 -3.10
CA VAL A 146 -7.22 14.24 -1.80
C VAL A 146 -8.52 15.00 -1.53
N ALA A 147 -8.54 16.31 -1.79
CA ALA A 147 -9.71 17.15 -1.60
C ALA A 147 -10.88 16.72 -2.50
N ILE A 148 -10.63 16.48 -3.80
CA ILE A 148 -11.67 16.01 -4.73
C ILE A 148 -12.25 14.66 -4.29
N LEU A 149 -11.38 13.72 -3.92
CA LEU A 149 -11.81 12.37 -3.52
C LEU A 149 -12.60 12.40 -2.21
N LEU A 150 -12.16 13.15 -1.20
CA LEU A 150 -12.90 13.29 0.04
C LEU A 150 -14.21 14.05 -0.17
N LEU A 151 -14.23 15.10 -0.99
CA LEU A 151 -15.43 15.86 -1.31
C LEU A 151 -16.48 14.97 -1.99
N SER A 152 -16.08 14.04 -2.86
CA SER A 152 -17.03 13.10 -3.49
C SER A 152 -17.82 12.26 -2.47
N VAL A 153 -17.20 11.92 -1.34
CA VAL A 153 -17.83 11.17 -0.25
C VAL A 153 -18.65 12.12 0.65
N PHE A 154 -18.06 13.26 1.02
CA PHE A 154 -18.71 14.21 1.92
C PHE A 154 -19.93 14.90 1.30
N PHE A 155 -19.94 15.14 -0.02
CA PHE A 155 -21.10 15.70 -0.70
C PHE A 155 -22.32 14.76 -0.67
N SER A 156 -22.08 13.45 -0.56
CA SER A 156 -23.14 12.45 -0.43
C SER A 156 -23.66 12.30 1.01
N ALA A 157 -23.03 12.96 1.99
CA ALA A 157 -23.42 12.87 3.39
C ALA A 157 -24.63 13.77 3.69
N LYS A 158 -25.58 13.25 4.49
CA LYS A 158 -26.84 13.94 4.77
C LYS A 158 -26.66 15.22 5.58
N ASN A 159 -25.75 15.23 6.56
CA ASN A 159 -25.52 16.32 7.51
C ASN A 159 -24.05 16.31 8.00
N LEU A 160 -23.57 17.42 8.56
CA LEU A 160 -22.21 17.51 9.14
C LEU A 160 -22.00 16.53 10.31
N ASP A 161 -23.00 16.33 11.16
CA ASP A 161 -22.92 15.36 12.26
C ASP A 161 -22.71 13.93 11.77
N TYR A 162 -23.29 13.60 10.60
CA TYR A 162 -23.11 12.30 9.96
C TYR A 162 -21.67 12.08 9.51
N ILE A 163 -21.02 13.14 8.98
CA ILE A 163 -19.61 13.11 8.57
C ILE A 163 -18.69 12.89 9.77
N ILE A 164 -18.95 13.57 10.89
CA ILE A 164 -18.14 13.46 12.10
C ILE A 164 -18.21 12.03 12.67
N GLN A 165 -19.42 11.46 12.73
CA GLN A 165 -19.63 10.11 13.26
C GLN A 165 -19.15 8.99 12.32
N HIS A 166 -19.22 9.19 11.00
CA HIS A 166 -18.89 8.18 9.99
C HIS A 166 -17.68 8.54 9.15
N ASN A 167 -16.72 9.28 9.72
CA ASN A 167 -15.53 9.68 9.01
C ASN A 167 -14.75 8.43 8.54
N PRO A 168 -14.56 8.24 7.21
CA PRO A 168 -13.87 7.05 6.72
C PRO A 168 -12.42 6.96 7.21
N LEU A 169 -11.80 8.09 7.57
CA LEU A 169 -10.46 8.11 8.15
C LEU A 169 -10.41 7.51 9.57
N THR A 170 -11.46 7.72 10.38
CA THR A 170 -11.53 7.15 11.73
C THR A 170 -11.92 5.69 11.68
N LEU A 171 -12.80 5.30 10.76
CA LEU A 171 -13.25 3.92 10.59
C LEU A 171 -12.17 3.00 9.99
N GLN A 172 -11.23 3.53 9.18
CA GLN A 172 -10.10 2.78 8.61
C GLN A 172 -8.76 2.99 9.33
N GLY A 173 -8.74 3.78 10.40
CA GLY A 173 -7.56 4.00 11.21
C GLY A 173 -7.19 2.76 12.04
N GLN A 174 -5.92 2.67 12.44
CA GLN A 174 -5.56 1.80 13.56
C GLN A 174 -6.37 2.22 14.79
N SER A 175 -6.82 1.24 15.59
CA SER A 175 -7.61 1.55 16.81
C SER A 175 -6.82 2.42 17.79
N ASN A 176 -5.50 2.29 17.79
CA ASN A 176 -4.61 3.07 18.63
C ASN A 176 -3.79 4.08 17.82
N THR A 177 -4.21 5.34 17.88
CA THR A 177 -3.56 6.47 17.22
C THR A 177 -2.10 6.62 17.62
N PHE A 178 -1.74 6.35 18.89
CA PHE A 178 -0.36 6.48 19.36
C PHE A 178 0.56 5.45 18.71
N VAL A 179 0.09 4.20 18.59
CA VAL A 179 0.85 3.13 17.92
C VAL A 179 1.09 3.49 16.45
N MET A 180 0.06 3.98 15.75
CA MET A 180 0.22 4.45 14.37
C MET A 180 1.23 5.60 14.27
N LEU A 181 1.16 6.59 15.16
CA LEU A 181 2.10 7.73 15.19
C LEU A 181 3.54 7.27 15.44
N CYS A 182 3.75 6.32 16.35
CA CYS A 182 5.08 5.74 16.61
C CYS A 182 5.67 5.10 15.34
N PHE A 183 4.89 4.27 14.63
CA PHE A 183 5.37 3.63 13.40
C PHE A 183 5.50 4.61 12.23
N LEU A 184 4.69 5.66 12.18
CA LEU A 184 4.87 6.73 11.21
C LEU A 184 6.16 7.51 11.48
N GLY A 185 6.48 7.78 12.75
CA GLY A 185 7.77 8.33 13.17
C GLY A 185 8.94 7.42 12.78
N ALA A 186 8.80 6.11 12.99
CA ALA A 186 9.79 5.12 12.56
C ALA A 186 9.97 5.11 11.04
N ALA A 187 8.90 5.23 10.26
CA ALA A 187 8.94 5.30 8.80
C ALA A 187 9.67 6.57 8.31
N LEU A 188 9.41 7.72 8.94
CA LEU A 188 10.12 8.97 8.66
C LEU A 188 11.62 8.82 8.93
N PHE A 189 11.98 8.26 10.09
CA PHE A 189 13.38 8.02 10.46
C PHE A 189 14.07 7.06 9.49
N MET A 190 13.46 5.91 9.21
CA MET A 190 14.01 4.89 8.30
C MET A 190 14.18 5.40 6.87
N SER A 191 13.34 6.34 6.40
CA SER A 191 13.49 6.92 5.06
C SER A 191 14.86 7.57 4.83
N PHE A 192 15.51 8.11 5.88
CA PHE A 192 16.85 8.69 5.76
C PHE A 192 17.95 7.63 5.57
N TYR A 193 17.74 6.44 6.13
CA TYR A 193 18.66 5.30 6.04
C TYR A 193 18.56 4.54 4.71
N VAL A 194 17.50 4.75 3.93
CA VAL A 194 17.34 4.15 2.60
C VAL A 194 18.50 4.59 1.68
N ARG A 195 19.23 3.60 1.15
CA ARG A 195 20.30 3.81 0.16
C ARG A 195 19.91 3.24 -1.19
N THR A 196 19.21 2.11 -1.20
CA THR A 196 18.79 1.39 -2.41
C THR A 196 17.29 1.14 -2.42
N ILE A 197 16.73 0.82 -3.59
CA ILE A 197 15.33 0.44 -3.71
C ILE A 197 15.00 -0.82 -2.88
N ASN A 198 15.96 -1.72 -2.72
CA ASN A 198 15.82 -2.91 -1.89
C ASN A 198 15.50 -2.55 -0.43
N ASP A 199 16.20 -1.57 0.13
CA ASP A 199 16.00 -1.11 1.51
C ASP A 199 14.58 -0.57 1.73
N VAL A 200 13.98 0.06 0.71
CA VAL A 200 12.60 0.54 0.75
C VAL A 200 11.64 -0.62 0.99
N PHE A 201 11.76 -1.69 0.19
CA PHE A 201 10.90 -2.87 0.31
C PHE A 201 11.15 -3.63 1.61
N TYR A 202 12.41 -3.77 2.04
CA TYR A 202 12.76 -4.39 3.32
C TYR A 202 12.18 -3.62 4.51
N PHE A 203 12.43 -2.31 4.63
CA PHE A 203 11.90 -1.52 5.73
C PHE A 203 10.37 -1.44 5.70
N SER A 204 9.77 -1.35 4.51
CA SER A 204 8.31 -1.39 4.35
C SER A 204 7.74 -2.71 4.86
N ALA A 205 8.35 -3.85 4.50
CA ALA A 205 7.90 -5.15 4.95
C ALA A 205 7.92 -5.26 6.49
N TYR A 206 9.03 -4.88 7.12
CA TYR A 206 9.16 -4.94 8.59
C TYR A 206 8.19 -3.99 9.30
N ILE A 207 8.12 -2.73 8.89
CA ILE A 207 7.26 -1.74 9.58
C ILE A 207 5.79 -2.09 9.40
N VAL A 208 5.37 -2.45 8.18
CA VAL A 208 3.96 -2.85 7.93
C VAL A 208 3.62 -4.12 8.72
N PHE A 209 4.52 -5.10 8.78
CA PHE A 209 4.32 -6.29 9.60
C PHE A 209 4.17 -5.95 11.08
N LEU A 210 5.06 -5.12 11.63
CA LEU A 210 5.03 -4.74 13.05
C LEU A 210 3.77 -3.93 13.41
N VAL A 211 3.32 -3.04 12.51
CA VAL A 211 2.05 -2.30 12.68
C VAL A 211 0.85 -3.24 12.74
N MET A 212 0.82 -4.24 11.85
CA MET A 212 -0.26 -5.22 11.83
C MET A 212 -0.18 -6.17 13.03
N LEU A 213 1.03 -6.54 13.44
CA LEU A 213 1.24 -7.36 14.63
C LEU A 213 0.77 -6.63 15.88
N SER A 214 1.10 -5.34 16.05
CA SER A 214 0.64 -4.57 17.22
C SER A 214 -0.88 -4.46 17.26
N PHE A 215 -1.54 -4.27 16.10
CA PHE A 215 -3.00 -4.27 16.00
C PHE A 215 -3.60 -5.61 16.42
N VAL A 216 -3.07 -6.71 15.88
CA VAL A 216 -3.56 -8.05 16.18
C VAL A 216 -3.38 -8.36 17.67
N LEU A 217 -2.21 -8.06 18.24
CA LEU A 217 -1.94 -8.24 19.66
C LEU A 217 -2.88 -7.40 20.55
N GLU A 218 -3.13 -6.13 20.21
CA GLU A 218 -4.07 -5.29 20.95
C GLU A 218 -5.48 -5.89 20.96
N LYS A 219 -5.95 -6.41 19.81
CA LYS A 219 -7.27 -7.05 19.73
C LYS A 219 -7.32 -8.37 20.51
N TYR A 220 -6.26 -9.17 20.49
CA TYR A 220 -6.17 -10.37 21.33
C TYR A 220 -6.20 -10.04 22.83
N LEU A 221 -5.53 -8.96 23.25
CA LEU A 221 -5.52 -8.54 24.66
C LEU A 221 -6.88 -8.02 25.13
N LEU A 222 -7.62 -7.33 24.25
CA LEU A 222 -8.94 -6.75 24.59
C LEU A 222 -10.08 -7.78 24.56
N PHE A 223 -10.06 -8.71 23.60
CA PHE A 223 -11.18 -9.62 23.34
C PHE A 223 -10.87 -11.10 23.67
N GLY A 224 -9.65 -11.42 24.11
CA GLY A 224 -9.25 -12.79 24.46
C GLY A 224 -9.23 -13.75 23.25
N LEU A 225 -9.34 -15.05 23.52
CA LEU A 225 -9.36 -16.10 22.48
C LEU A 225 -10.65 -16.13 21.66
N ASP A 226 -11.74 -15.51 22.13
CA ASP A 226 -12.98 -15.36 21.35
C ASP A 226 -12.76 -14.56 20.05
N PHE A 227 -11.70 -13.74 20.01
CA PHE A 227 -11.28 -13.06 18.80
C PHE A 227 -10.85 -14.01 17.66
N GLN A 228 -10.47 -15.27 17.96
CA GLN A 228 -10.15 -16.26 16.92
C GLN A 228 -11.38 -16.76 16.17
N HIS A 229 -12.57 -16.78 16.79
CA HIS A 229 -13.78 -17.28 16.14
C HIS A 229 -14.15 -16.48 14.88
N ASN A 230 -13.61 -15.26 14.74
CA ASN A 230 -13.87 -14.42 13.57
C ASN A 230 -12.96 -14.69 12.35
N LEU A 231 -11.95 -15.58 12.40
CA LEU A 231 -11.02 -15.96 11.30
C LEU A 231 -10.25 -14.80 10.59
N PHE A 232 -10.70 -13.56 10.77
CA PHE A 232 -10.25 -12.33 10.10
C PHE A 232 -9.02 -11.72 10.78
N SER A 233 -8.63 -12.25 11.93
CA SER A 233 -7.71 -11.64 12.87
C SER A 233 -6.25 -11.75 12.42
N THR A 234 -5.84 -12.89 11.87
CA THR A 234 -4.43 -13.15 11.49
C THR A 234 -4.11 -12.76 10.06
N THR A 235 -5.12 -12.60 9.20
CA THR A 235 -4.95 -12.21 7.79
C THR A 235 -4.35 -10.82 7.64
N TYR A 236 -4.52 -9.94 8.63
CA TYR A 236 -3.89 -8.62 8.68
C TYR A 236 -2.36 -8.67 8.56
N LEU A 237 -1.72 -9.71 9.09
CA LEU A 237 -0.27 -9.89 8.99
C LEU A 237 0.20 -10.04 7.54
N ALA A 238 -0.68 -10.47 6.64
CA ALA A 238 -0.35 -10.62 5.23
C ALA A 238 -0.18 -9.29 4.48
N ALA A 239 -0.48 -8.15 5.10
CA ALA A 239 -0.26 -6.82 4.51
C ALA A 239 1.20 -6.59 4.07
N CYS A 240 2.18 -7.22 4.74
CA CYS A 240 3.59 -7.08 4.39
C CYS A 240 4.00 -7.91 3.17
N LEU A 241 3.22 -8.93 2.80
CA LEU A 241 3.53 -9.93 1.78
C LEU A 241 4.05 -9.34 0.45
N PRO A 242 3.37 -8.38 -0.21
CA PRO A 242 3.86 -7.86 -1.49
C PRO A 242 5.23 -7.17 -1.36
N PHE A 243 5.52 -6.54 -0.22
CA PHE A 243 6.83 -5.92 0.02
C PHE A 243 7.91 -6.98 0.29
N SER A 244 7.58 -8.01 1.07
CA SER A 244 8.49 -9.14 1.36
C SER A 244 8.91 -9.88 0.09
N ILE A 245 7.96 -10.16 -0.82
CA ILE A 245 8.24 -10.86 -2.07
C ILE A 245 9.21 -10.03 -2.94
N ILE A 246 8.96 -8.72 -3.09
CA ILE A 246 9.81 -7.85 -3.91
C ILE A 246 11.21 -7.71 -3.28
N ALA A 247 11.30 -7.54 -1.95
CA ALA A 247 12.57 -7.49 -1.23
C ALA A 247 13.41 -8.77 -1.45
N TYR A 248 12.76 -9.94 -1.34
CA TYR A 248 13.40 -11.22 -1.63
C TYR A 248 13.94 -11.28 -3.06
N CYS A 249 13.16 -10.85 -4.05
CA CYS A 249 13.57 -10.84 -5.45
C CYS A 249 14.81 -9.96 -5.70
N PHE A 250 14.90 -8.81 -5.05
CA PHE A 250 16.10 -7.96 -5.10
C PHE A 250 17.31 -8.60 -4.43
N SER A 251 17.12 -9.35 -3.34
CA SER A 251 18.20 -10.10 -2.68
C SER A 251 18.78 -11.18 -3.61
N VAL A 252 17.90 -12.01 -4.19
CA VAL A 252 18.31 -13.06 -5.14
C VAL A 252 19.01 -12.46 -6.36
N GLN A 253 18.51 -11.34 -6.89
CA GLN A 253 19.16 -10.66 -8.02
C GLN A 253 20.58 -10.17 -7.66
N LYS A 254 20.78 -9.75 -6.41
CA LYS A 254 22.09 -9.29 -5.93
C LYS A 254 23.08 -10.45 -5.82
N GLU A 255 22.63 -11.60 -5.33
CA GLU A 255 23.45 -12.82 -5.23
C GLU A 255 23.90 -13.32 -6.61
N ILE A 256 22.97 -13.44 -7.57
CA ILE A 256 23.30 -13.87 -8.94
C ILE A 256 24.37 -12.97 -9.59
N LYS A 257 24.29 -11.64 -9.36
CA LYS A 257 25.28 -10.69 -9.88
C LYS A 257 26.66 -10.77 -9.21
N ILE A 258 26.73 -11.33 -8.00
CA ILE A 258 28.00 -11.57 -7.30
C ILE A 258 28.64 -12.83 -7.90
N ASP A 259 27.87 -13.90 -8.08
CA ASP A 259 28.35 -15.15 -8.65
C ASP A 259 28.81 -15.00 -10.11
N GLU A 260 28.19 -14.12 -10.90
CA GLU A 260 28.64 -13.80 -12.27
C GLU A 260 29.97 -13.01 -12.32
N LYS A 261 30.44 -12.46 -11.20
CA LYS A 261 31.67 -11.65 -11.13
C LYS A 261 32.87 -12.37 -10.51
N VAL A 262 32.66 -13.54 -9.93
CA VAL A 262 33.70 -14.42 -9.35
C VAL A 262 34.15 -15.41 -10.41
#